data_AF-A0A9W4I930-F1
#
_entry.id   AF-A0A9W4I930-F1
#
_cell.length_a   1.000
_cell.length_b   1.000
_cell.length_c   1.000
_cell.angle_alpha   90.00
_cell.angle_beta   90.00
_cell.angle_gamma   90.00
#
_symmetry.space_group_name_H-M   'P 1'
#
loop_
_entity.id
_entity.type
_entity.pdbx_description
1 polymer ?
#
loop_
_entity_poly.entity_id
_entity_poly.type
_entity_poly.pdbx_seq_one_letter_code
_entity_poly.pdbx_strand_id
1 'polypeptide(L)'
;MATMDKVFSGYNERKVILDKKDNPFADGVAFIDGELVPLANARIPLLDEGFLHSDLTYDVPSVWDGRFFRLDDHFNRLEASCIKMRLKIPLPREEVKRTLLEMLAKSGIRDAFVELIVTRGMKGVRGNKPEDLLNNTLYLIVMP
;
A
#
# COMPACT_ATOMS: atom_id res chain seq x y z
N MET A 1 21.08 9.59 22.16
CA MET A 1 21.26 9.70 20.69
C MET A 1 20.92 8.35 20.08
N ALA A 2 20.27 8.29 18.91
CA ALA A 2 20.14 7.03 18.19
C ALA A 2 21.55 6.56 17.76
N THR A 3 21.85 5.28 17.90
CA THR A 3 23.09 4.65 17.41
C THR A 3 22.73 3.55 16.43
N MET A 4 23.65 3.22 15.51
CA MET A 4 23.46 2.10 14.58
C MET A 4 23.15 0.80 15.34
N ASP A 5 23.98 0.47 16.33
CA ASP A 5 23.84 -0.76 17.12
C ASP A 5 22.45 -0.88 17.74
N LYS A 6 21.95 0.19 18.37
CA LYS A 6 20.64 0.17 19.04
C LYS A 6 19.48 0.03 18.04
N VAL A 7 19.58 0.66 16.88
CA VAL A 7 18.52 0.61 15.85
C VAL A 7 18.47 -0.79 15.23
N PHE A 8 19.63 -1.34 14.86
CA PHE A 8 19.70 -2.65 14.21
C PHE A 8 19.48 -3.81 15.18
N SER A 9 19.90 -3.71 16.45
CA SER A 9 19.60 -4.76 17.44
C SER A 9 18.09 -4.91 17.64
N GLY A 10 17.36 -3.79 17.78
CA GLY A 10 15.90 -3.80 17.91
C GLY A 10 15.19 -4.34 16.67
N TYR A 11 15.67 -3.96 15.47
CA TYR A 11 15.16 -4.54 14.22
C TYR A 11 15.37 -6.06 14.17
N ASN A 12 16.56 -6.54 14.50
CA ASN A 12 16.89 -7.97 14.47
C ASN A 12 16.03 -8.77 15.46
N GLU A 13 15.78 -8.24 16.66
CA GLU A 13 14.89 -8.86 17.65
C GLU A 13 13.46 -9.02 17.11
N ARG A 14 12.91 -7.96 16.48
CA ARG A 14 11.57 -8.01 15.87
C ARG A 14 11.53 -8.94 14.66
N LYS A 15 12.58 -8.95 13.85
CA LYS A 15 12.71 -9.85 12.70
C LYS A 15 12.67 -11.32 13.12
N VAL A 16 13.38 -11.71 14.18
CA VAL A 16 13.35 -13.09 14.71
C VAL A 16 11.94 -13.51 15.13
N ILE A 17 11.13 -12.58 15.66
CA ILE A 17 9.73 -12.86 16.00
C ILE A 17 8.90 -13.08 14.74
N LEU A 18 9.06 -12.23 13.72
CA LEU A 18 8.31 -12.31 12.47
C LEU A 18 8.68 -13.56 11.65
N ASP A 19 9.97 -13.92 11.62
CA ASP A 19 10.50 -15.06 10.87
C ASP A 19 10.00 -16.44 11.38
N LYS A 20 9.30 -16.48 12.52
CA LYS A 20 8.58 -17.70 12.97
C LYS A 20 7.44 -18.08 12.02
N LYS A 21 6.88 -17.11 11.28
CA LYS A 21 5.85 -17.31 10.24
C LYS A 21 4.61 -18.11 10.68
N ASP A 22 4.19 -17.96 11.95
CA ASP A 22 2.97 -18.57 12.48
C ASP A 22 1.67 -17.91 11.96
N ASN A 23 1.80 -16.88 11.13
CA ASN A 23 0.72 -16.06 10.60
C ASN A 23 0.76 -16.06 9.06
N PRO A 24 -0.35 -16.37 8.35
CA PRO A 24 -0.38 -16.38 6.89
C PRO A 24 -0.07 -15.02 6.23
N PHE A 25 -0.13 -13.92 6.99
CA PHE A 25 0.21 -12.58 6.53
C PHE A 25 1.62 -12.12 6.92
N ALA A 26 2.43 -12.96 7.59
CA ALA A 26 3.76 -12.59 8.07
C ALA A 26 4.73 -12.22 6.93
N ASP A 27 4.57 -12.84 5.76
CA ASP A 27 5.34 -12.52 4.54
C ASP A 27 4.77 -11.34 3.75
N GLY A 28 3.69 -10.75 4.23
CA GLY A 28 3.02 -9.61 3.61
C GLY A 28 1.54 -9.86 3.36
N VAL A 29 0.82 -8.76 3.24
CA VAL A 29 -0.63 -8.71 3.01
C VAL A 29 -0.93 -7.64 1.97
N ALA A 30 -1.84 -7.96 1.05
CA ALA A 30 -2.40 -6.99 0.13
C ALA A 30 -3.87 -6.73 0.45
N PHE A 31 -4.34 -5.52 0.14
CA PHE A 31 -5.76 -5.16 0.13
C PHE A 31 -6.19 -4.93 -1.32
N ILE A 32 -7.11 -5.76 -1.81
CA ILE A 32 -7.59 -5.78 -3.18
C ILE A 32 -9.10 -5.98 -3.14
N ASP A 33 -9.86 -5.10 -3.82
CA ASP A 33 -11.32 -5.16 -3.94
C ASP A 33 -12.07 -5.32 -2.59
N GLY A 34 -11.56 -4.70 -1.53
CA GLY A 34 -12.19 -4.75 -0.20
C GLY A 34 -11.70 -5.91 0.70
N GLU A 35 -10.85 -6.79 0.18
CA GLU A 35 -10.42 -8.00 0.88
C GLU A 35 -8.93 -7.99 1.20
N LEU A 36 -8.58 -8.59 2.34
CA LEU A 36 -7.20 -8.84 2.74
C LEU A 36 -6.75 -10.21 2.26
N VAL A 37 -5.67 -10.25 1.49
CA VAL A 37 -5.13 -11.48 0.91
C VAL A 37 -3.64 -11.63 1.25
N PRO A 38 -3.14 -12.86 1.52
CA PRO A 38 -1.70 -13.08 1.64
C PRO A 38 -1.01 -12.60 0.37
N LEU A 39 0.10 -11.88 0.51
CA LEU A 39 0.73 -11.19 -0.63
C LEU A 39 1.07 -12.13 -1.79
N ALA A 40 1.51 -13.36 -1.51
CA ALA A 40 1.78 -14.38 -2.54
C ALA A 40 0.55 -14.76 -3.39
N ASN A 41 -0.65 -14.61 -2.83
CA ASN A 41 -1.92 -14.91 -3.46
C ASN A 41 -2.59 -13.68 -4.08
N ALA A 42 -2.03 -12.48 -3.88
CA ALA A 42 -2.55 -11.25 -4.46
C ALA A 42 -2.59 -11.34 -5.99
N ARG A 43 -3.74 -10.99 -6.58
CA ARG A 43 -3.94 -10.94 -8.03
C ARG A 43 -4.72 -9.68 -8.34
N ILE A 44 -4.38 -9.05 -9.45
CA ILE A 44 -5.12 -7.91 -10.00
C ILE A 44 -5.74 -8.33 -11.35
N PRO A 45 -6.82 -7.67 -11.79
CA PRO A 45 -7.33 -7.88 -13.13
C PRO A 45 -6.25 -7.59 -14.18
N LEU A 46 -6.05 -8.51 -15.13
CA LEU A 46 -5.12 -8.32 -16.25
C LEU A 46 -5.45 -7.06 -17.07
N LEU A 47 -6.74 -6.69 -17.10
CA LEU A 47 -7.26 -5.55 -17.86
C LEU A 47 -7.24 -4.25 -17.05
N ASP A 48 -6.71 -4.23 -15.84
CA ASP A 48 -6.49 -2.96 -15.14
C ASP A 48 -5.46 -2.14 -15.92
N GLU A 49 -5.79 -0.88 -16.20
CA GLU A 49 -4.97 0.04 -16.99
C GLU A 49 -3.63 0.38 -16.33
N GLY A 50 -3.53 0.19 -15.01
CA GLY A 50 -2.26 0.21 -14.30
C GLY A 50 -1.31 -0.90 -14.75
N PHE A 51 -1.82 -2.05 -15.17
CA PHE A 51 -1.01 -3.10 -15.79
C PHE A 51 -0.85 -2.88 -17.30
N LEU A 52 -1.95 -2.62 -18.04
CA LEU A 52 -1.92 -2.53 -19.49
C LEU A 52 -1.08 -1.35 -20.02
N HIS A 53 -1.11 -0.21 -19.34
CA HIS A 53 -0.49 1.03 -19.81
C HIS A 53 0.33 1.75 -18.73
N SER A 54 0.49 1.17 -17.54
CA SER A 54 1.11 1.87 -16.40
C SER A 54 0.44 3.21 -16.09
N ASP A 55 -0.88 3.32 -16.35
CA ASP A 55 -1.65 4.54 -16.04
C ASP A 55 -2.01 4.55 -14.56
N LEU A 56 -1.00 4.83 -13.74
CA LEU A 56 -1.06 4.81 -12.29
C LEU A 56 -0.07 5.80 -11.68
N THR A 57 -0.29 6.10 -10.39
CA THR A 57 0.73 6.65 -9.50
C THR A 57 0.78 5.79 -8.24
N TYR A 58 1.89 5.86 -7.51
CA TYR A 58 2.04 5.17 -6.24
C TYR A 58 2.83 6.00 -5.23
N ASP A 59 2.77 5.60 -3.95
CA ASP A 59 3.63 6.14 -2.90
C ASP A 59 3.95 5.05 -1.87
N VAL A 60 5.11 5.19 -1.21
CA VAL A 60 5.68 4.17 -0.30
C VAL A 60 6.07 4.77 1.05
N PRO A 61 5.13 4.91 2.00
CA PRO A 61 5.46 5.14 3.41
C PRO A 61 6.13 3.92 4.06
N SER A 62 6.67 4.12 5.26
CA SER A 62 7.26 3.03 6.04
C SER A 62 6.70 2.99 7.45
N VAL A 63 6.79 1.80 8.05
CA VAL A 63 6.60 1.58 9.48
C VAL A 63 7.93 1.14 10.06
N TRP A 64 8.30 1.70 11.20
CA TRP A 64 9.50 1.33 11.94
C TRP A 64 9.14 1.15 13.41
N ASP A 65 9.47 0.00 13.98
CA ASP A 65 9.13 -0.37 15.37
C ASP A 65 7.63 -0.19 15.71
N GLY A 66 6.75 -0.53 14.76
CA GLY A 66 5.30 -0.41 14.88
C GLY A 66 4.77 1.02 14.74
N ARG A 67 5.56 1.95 14.22
CA ARG A 67 5.20 3.36 14.09
C ARG A 67 5.32 3.81 12.64
N PHE A 68 4.24 4.36 12.09
CA PHE A 68 4.30 5.02 10.78
C PHE A 68 5.26 6.22 10.82
N PHE A 69 6.12 6.32 9.80
CA PHE A 69 6.98 7.46 9.62
C PHE A 69 6.39 8.39 8.55
N ARG A 70 6.01 9.61 8.96
CA ARG A 70 5.55 10.70 8.08
C ARG A 70 4.41 10.32 7.13
N LEU A 71 3.48 9.45 7.54
CA LEU A 71 2.38 8.95 6.70
C LEU A 71 1.55 10.07 6.04
N ASP A 72 1.24 11.15 6.76
CA ASP A 72 0.47 12.27 6.19
C ASP A 72 1.22 12.99 5.05
N ASP A 73 2.56 13.05 5.09
CA ASP A 73 3.35 13.64 4.00
C ASP A 73 3.27 12.78 2.73
N HIS A 74 3.30 11.46 2.89
CA HIS A 74 3.10 10.51 1.78
C HIS A 74 1.68 10.62 1.21
N PHE A 75 0.64 10.75 2.05
CA PHE A 75 -0.73 10.99 1.55
C PHE A 75 -0.83 12.29 0.78
N ASN A 76 -0.27 13.39 1.29
CA ASN A 76 -0.28 14.68 0.60
C ASN A 76 0.41 14.57 -0.77
N ARG A 77 1.52 13.83 -0.86
CA ARG A 77 2.24 13.61 -2.12
C ARG A 77 1.45 12.71 -3.08
N LEU A 78 0.85 11.63 -2.59
CA LEU A 78 0.01 10.73 -3.40
C LEU A 78 -1.21 11.46 -3.97
N GLU A 79 -1.92 12.24 -3.14
CA GLU A 79 -3.08 13.03 -3.57
C GLU A 79 -2.70 14.08 -4.61
N ALA A 80 -1.58 14.81 -4.40
CA ALA A 80 -1.07 15.74 -5.39
C ALA A 80 -0.69 15.06 -6.71
N SER A 81 -0.16 13.84 -6.65
CA SER A 81 0.18 13.04 -7.84
C SER A 81 -1.07 12.56 -8.57
N CYS A 82 -2.08 12.10 -7.83
CA CYS A 82 -3.39 11.75 -8.37
C CYS A 82 -4.02 12.94 -9.10
N ILE A 83 -4.03 14.14 -8.50
CA ILE A 83 -4.55 15.36 -9.12
C ILE A 83 -3.84 15.65 -10.46
N LYS A 84 -2.50 15.56 -10.50
CA LYS A 84 -1.73 15.80 -11.73
C LYS A 84 -2.07 14.79 -12.83
N MET A 85 -2.39 13.55 -12.46
CA MET A 85 -2.78 12.48 -13.39
C MET A 85 -4.30 12.41 -13.65
N ARG A 86 -5.09 13.31 -13.06
CA ARG A 86 -6.56 13.27 -13.10
C ARG A 86 -7.10 11.93 -12.57
N LEU A 87 -6.47 11.39 -11.54
CA LEU A 87 -6.91 10.24 -10.76
C LEU A 87 -7.50 10.72 -9.44
N LYS A 88 -8.27 9.87 -8.78
CA LYS A 88 -8.80 10.08 -7.43
C LYS A 88 -8.59 8.81 -6.60
N ILE A 89 -8.15 8.97 -5.36
CA ILE A 89 -8.13 7.85 -4.41
C ILE A 89 -9.60 7.42 -4.17
N PRO A 90 -9.96 6.15 -4.40
CA PRO A 90 -11.36 5.71 -4.36
C PRO A 90 -11.94 5.59 -2.95
N LEU A 91 -11.10 5.75 -1.91
CA LEU A 91 -11.51 5.72 -0.50
C LEU A 91 -11.14 7.04 0.22
N PRO A 92 -11.91 7.45 1.24
CA PRO A 92 -11.50 8.54 2.13
C PRO A 92 -10.17 8.25 2.82
N ARG A 93 -9.34 9.29 3.01
CA ARG A 93 -8.01 9.17 3.63
C ARG A 93 -8.02 8.40 4.95
N GLU A 94 -8.99 8.69 5.82
CA GLU A 94 -9.09 8.04 7.14
C GLU A 94 -9.48 6.55 7.04
N GLU A 95 -10.22 6.18 6.00
CA GLU A 95 -10.51 4.77 5.72
C GLU A 95 -9.26 4.03 5.23
N VAL A 96 -8.47 4.64 4.33
CA VAL A 96 -7.19 4.07 3.91
C VAL A 96 -6.23 3.91 5.09
N LYS A 97 -6.11 4.91 5.97
CA LYS A 97 -5.30 4.81 7.19
C LYS A 97 -5.76 3.66 8.09
N ARG A 98 -7.07 3.51 8.29
CA ARG A 98 -7.63 2.42 9.09
C ARG A 98 -7.31 1.06 8.48
N THR A 99 -7.47 0.90 7.16
CA THR A 99 -7.13 -0.33 6.45
C THR A 99 -5.64 -0.68 6.57
N LEU A 100 -4.74 0.31 6.41
CA LEU A 100 -3.31 0.10 6.60
C LEU A 100 -2.96 -0.34 8.02
N LEU A 101 -3.58 0.25 9.04
CA LEU A 101 -3.40 -0.18 10.43
C LEU A 101 -3.92 -1.59 10.67
N GLU A 102 -5.05 -1.96 10.06
CA GLU A 102 -5.59 -3.33 10.11
C GLU A 102 -4.64 -4.33 9.44
N MET A 103 -4.08 -4.00 8.28
CA MET A 103 -3.08 -4.80 7.57
C MET A 103 -1.84 -5.06 8.46
N LEU A 104 -1.31 -4.03 9.11
CA LEU A 104 -0.16 -4.15 10.02
C LEU A 104 -0.50 -4.99 11.26
N ALA A 105 -1.66 -4.72 11.87
CA ALA A 105 -2.11 -5.46 13.05
C ALA A 105 -2.33 -6.95 12.75
N LYS A 106 -2.95 -7.27 11.61
CA LYS A 106 -3.21 -8.64 11.19
C LYS A 106 -1.97 -9.37 10.70
N SER A 107 -0.97 -8.69 10.13
CA SER A 107 0.29 -9.30 9.69
C SER A 107 1.30 -9.48 10.82
N GLY A 108 1.22 -8.65 11.86
CA GLY A 108 2.21 -8.62 12.94
C GLY A 108 3.54 -7.97 12.53
N ILE A 109 3.62 -7.41 11.32
CA ILE A 109 4.81 -6.74 10.80
C ILE A 109 5.01 -5.43 11.56
N ARG A 110 6.20 -5.22 12.12
CA ARG A 110 6.57 -4.02 12.89
C ARG A 110 7.55 -3.10 12.19
N ASP A 111 8.31 -3.62 11.25
CA ASP A 111 9.15 -2.85 10.35
C ASP A 111 8.66 -3.20 8.95
N ALA A 112 8.12 -2.23 8.22
CA ALA A 112 7.35 -2.50 7.01
C ALA A 112 7.66 -1.53 5.89
N PHE A 113 7.76 -2.10 4.69
CA PHE A 113 7.45 -1.42 3.43
C PHE A 113 5.93 -1.38 3.26
N VAL A 114 5.38 -0.18 3.05
CA VAL A 114 3.95 0.04 2.84
C VAL A 114 3.77 0.76 1.53
N GLU A 115 2.99 0.21 0.60
CA GLU A 115 2.79 0.77 -0.73
C GLU A 115 1.31 0.99 -1.03
N LEU A 116 1.02 2.13 -1.64
CA LEU A 116 -0.31 2.52 -2.08
C LEU A 116 -0.25 2.81 -3.58
N ILE A 117 -1.05 2.10 -4.38
CA ILE A 117 -1.09 2.23 -5.84
C ILE A 117 -2.49 2.67 -6.24
N VAL A 118 -2.60 3.77 -7.00
CA VAL A 118 -3.86 4.23 -7.58
C VAL A 118 -3.76 4.14 -9.10
N THR A 119 -4.61 3.35 -9.72
CA THR A 119 -4.63 3.14 -11.17
C THR A 119 -5.85 3.81 -11.81
N ARG A 120 -5.80 4.01 -13.13
CA ARG A 120 -6.97 4.47 -13.90
C ARG A 120 -8.19 3.55 -13.77
N GLY A 121 -7.99 2.28 -13.48
CA GLY A 121 -9.03 1.26 -13.37
C GLY A 121 -9.23 0.48 -14.68
N MET A 122 -10.44 0.02 -14.95
CA MET A 122 -10.73 -0.91 -16.06
C MET A 122 -10.99 -0.24 -17.42
N LYS A 123 -11.05 1.10 -17.47
CA LYS A 123 -11.31 1.86 -18.69
C LYS A 123 -10.10 2.73 -19.05
N GLY A 124 -9.48 2.47 -20.19
CA GLY A 124 -8.34 3.24 -20.67
C GLY A 124 -8.68 4.63 -21.18
N VAL A 125 -7.69 5.53 -21.13
CA VAL A 125 -7.85 6.92 -21.56
C VAL A 125 -8.18 7.04 -23.05
N ARG A 126 -7.54 6.22 -23.89
CA ARG A 126 -7.67 6.32 -25.34
C ARG A 126 -9.06 5.88 -25.80
N GLY A 127 -9.83 6.80 -26.37
CA GLY A 127 -11.14 6.53 -26.96
C GLY A 127 -12.32 6.67 -25.98
N ASN A 128 -12.06 7.02 -24.73
CA ASN A 128 -13.10 7.29 -23.72
C ASN A 128 -13.16 8.78 -23.37
N LYS A 129 -14.30 9.23 -22.85
CA LYS A 129 -14.47 10.62 -22.40
C LYS A 129 -13.96 10.79 -20.96
N PRO A 130 -13.54 11.99 -20.53
CA PRO A 130 -13.06 12.21 -19.16
C PRO A 130 -14.03 11.74 -18.06
N GLU A 131 -15.33 11.94 -18.25
CA GLU A 131 -16.39 11.51 -17.32
C GLU A 131 -16.49 9.98 -17.15
N ASP A 132 -15.99 9.19 -18.11
CA ASP A 132 -15.96 7.73 -18.03
C ASP A 132 -14.79 7.18 -17.19
N LEU A 133 -13.83 8.04 -16.83
CA LEU A 133 -12.52 7.65 -16.25
C LEU A 133 -12.43 7.90 -14.73
N LEU A 134 -13.59 8.06 -14.07
CA LEU A 134 -13.68 8.43 -12.65
C LEU A 134 -13.62 7.22 -11.70
N ASN A 135 -13.74 5.99 -12.23
CA ASN A 135 -13.68 4.75 -11.45
C ASN A 135 -12.24 4.22 -11.39
N ASN A 136 -11.44 4.82 -10.52
CA ASN A 136 -10.04 4.45 -10.30
C ASN A 136 -9.91 3.32 -9.27
N THR A 137 -8.87 2.48 -9.40
CA THR A 137 -8.62 1.36 -8.49
C THR A 137 -7.55 1.71 -7.47
N LEU A 138 -7.66 1.17 -6.26
CA LEU A 138 -6.64 1.27 -5.21
C LEU A 138 -6.17 -0.13 -4.84
N TYR A 139 -4.85 -0.31 -4.83
CA TYR A 139 -4.20 -1.48 -4.25
C TYR A 139 -3.32 -1.03 -3.09
N LEU A 140 -3.38 -1.74 -1.96
CA LEU A 140 -2.50 -1.51 -0.82
C LEU A 140 -1.65 -2.75 -0.59
N ILE A 141 -0.39 -2.57 -0.24
CA ILE A 141 0.54 -3.65 0.07
C ILE A 141 1.28 -3.29 1.36
N VAL A 142 1.40 -4.27 2.26
CA VAL A 142 2.29 -4.21 3.44
C VAL A 142 3.16 -5.45 3.40
N MET A 143 4.48 -5.27 3.45
CA MET A 143 5.45 -6.36 3.52
C MET A 143 6.60 -6.00 4.46
N PRO A 144 7.30 -6.99 5.04
CA PRO A 144 8.44 -6.74 5.93
C PRO A 144 9.64 -6.08 5.25
#